data_AF-A0A1G1G8A4-F1
#
_entry.id   AF-A0A1G1G8A4-F1
#
_cell.length_a   1.000
_cell.length_b   1.000
_cell.length_c   1.000
_cell.angle_alpha   90.00
_cell.angle_beta   90.00
_cell.angle_gamma   90.00
#
_symmetry.space_group_name_H-M   'P 1'
#
loop_
_entity.id
_entity.type
_entity.pdbx_description
1 polymer ?
#
loop_
_entity_poly.entity_id
_entity_poly.type
_entity_poly.pdbx_seq_one_letter_code
_entity_poly.pdbx_strand_id
1 'polypeptide(L)'
;MQIWNVNQKSSSDTRKVKHSYAELAANEQDSATGCTVCSEDQERISIPPLQPFSLCFQLAPRVRSILGDMIINGAPIHTVVGYHVIKSRGPVDGNGNRTEFSNHSFGTAIDINSELNGLYDNCIEFGSQCRLIRGGEWKPGVPGTLDKSNSIVTLFKQAGFKWGGEIAGKQKDFMHFSITGY
;
A
#
# COMPACT_ATOMS: atom_id res chain seq x y z
N MET A 1 4.58 11.24 -11.55
CA MET A 1 4.20 11.26 -10.13
C MET A 1 2.71 11.42 -10.11
N GLN A 2 2.05 10.48 -9.46
CA GLN A 2 0.60 10.52 -9.35
C GLN A 2 0.19 11.45 -8.22
N ILE A 3 -0.93 12.13 -8.38
CA ILE A 3 -1.53 12.94 -7.31
C ILE A 3 -3.01 12.58 -7.24
N TRP A 4 -3.47 12.17 -6.07
CA TRP A 4 -4.88 11.88 -5.79
C TRP A 4 -5.66 13.18 -5.63
N ASN A 5 -6.71 13.35 -6.42
CA ASN A 5 -7.65 14.45 -6.30
C ASN A 5 -8.95 13.97 -5.64
N VAL A 6 -9.31 14.58 -4.51
CA VAL A 6 -10.49 14.17 -3.71
C VAL A 6 -11.81 14.50 -4.39
N ASN A 7 -11.84 15.56 -5.23
CA ASN A 7 -13.05 15.98 -5.94
C ASN A 7 -13.31 15.05 -7.14
N GLN A 8 -12.25 14.72 -7.88
CA GLN A 8 -12.32 13.84 -9.05
C GLN A 8 -12.33 12.34 -8.69
N LYS A 9 -11.94 12.00 -7.44
CA LYS A 9 -11.82 10.62 -6.95
C LYS A 9 -10.92 9.76 -7.83
N SER A 10 -9.85 10.35 -8.32
CA SER A 10 -8.90 9.69 -9.21
C SER A 10 -7.51 10.27 -9.02
N SER A 11 -6.52 9.49 -9.46
CA SER A 11 -5.14 9.95 -9.56
C SER A 11 -4.86 10.41 -10.98
N SER A 12 -4.28 11.60 -11.12
CA SER A 12 -3.71 12.06 -12.40
C SER A 12 -2.20 11.91 -12.37
N ASP A 13 -1.59 11.45 -13.47
CA ASP A 13 -0.12 11.43 -13.59
C ASP A 13 0.36 12.82 -14.03
N THR A 14 1.09 13.49 -13.13
CA THR A 14 1.45 14.90 -13.29
C THR A 14 2.91 15.10 -13.73
N ARG A 15 3.49 14.13 -14.45
CA ARG A 15 4.88 14.04 -14.99
C ARG A 15 5.82 13.19 -14.14
N LYS A 16 6.80 12.54 -14.79
CA LYS A 16 7.95 11.92 -14.10
C LYS A 16 8.76 13.03 -13.41
N VAL A 17 8.74 13.05 -12.08
CA VAL A 17 9.62 13.91 -11.29
C VAL A 17 11.00 13.25 -11.32
N LYS A 18 12.03 14.00 -11.74
CA LYS A 18 13.42 13.55 -11.78
C LYS A 18 14.27 14.71 -11.27
N HIS A 19 14.93 14.49 -10.14
CA HIS A 19 15.90 15.42 -9.55
C HIS A 19 17.00 14.60 -8.89
N SER A 20 18.08 15.25 -8.47
CA SER A 20 19.23 14.57 -7.88
C SER A 20 18.89 14.01 -6.51
N TYR A 21 19.42 12.82 -6.20
CA TYR A 21 19.33 12.24 -4.85
C TYR A 21 19.95 13.17 -3.79
N ALA A 22 20.97 13.95 -4.16
CA ALA A 22 21.59 14.94 -3.26
C ALA A 22 20.68 16.13 -2.93
N GLU A 23 19.58 16.31 -3.66
CA GLU A 23 18.62 17.41 -3.50
C GLU A 23 17.30 16.94 -2.87
N LEU A 24 17.30 15.74 -2.26
CA LEU A 24 16.11 15.20 -1.61
C LEU A 24 15.63 16.12 -0.48
N ALA A 25 14.35 16.48 -0.55
CA ALA A 25 13.69 17.17 0.53
C ALA A 25 13.40 16.19 1.69
N ALA A 26 13.28 16.71 2.91
CA ALA A 26 13.03 15.86 4.09
C ALA A 26 11.71 15.05 3.98
N ASN A 27 10.71 15.56 3.26
CA ASN A 27 9.44 14.87 3.03
C ASN A 27 9.52 13.78 1.93
N GLU A 28 10.67 13.62 1.29
CA GLU A 28 10.96 12.60 0.29
C GLU A 28 11.72 11.40 0.87
N GLN A 29 11.92 11.39 2.19
CA GLN A 29 12.52 10.29 2.93
C GLN A 29 11.58 9.77 4.03
N ASP A 30 11.41 8.45 4.09
CA ASP A 30 10.71 7.79 5.19
C ASP A 30 11.61 7.72 6.42
N SER A 31 11.18 8.36 7.51
CA SER A 31 12.00 8.47 8.73
C SER A 31 12.29 7.15 9.45
N ALA A 32 11.49 6.10 9.23
CA ALA A 32 11.67 4.82 9.93
C ALA A 32 12.63 3.88 9.22
N THR A 33 12.64 3.92 7.88
CA THR A 33 13.44 3.02 7.04
C THR A 33 14.63 3.70 6.38
N GLY A 34 14.60 5.03 6.27
CA GLY A 34 15.56 5.83 5.52
C GLY A 34 15.37 5.76 4.00
N CYS A 35 14.46 4.92 3.50
CA CYS A 35 14.15 4.80 2.08
C CYS A 35 13.41 6.03 1.57
N THR A 36 13.67 6.38 0.31
CA THR A 36 13.17 7.60 -0.30
C THR A 36 12.13 7.31 -1.38
N VAL A 37 11.58 8.37 -1.96
CA VAL A 37 10.74 8.29 -3.17
C VAL A 37 11.51 7.97 -4.44
N CYS A 38 12.84 7.80 -4.37
CA CYS A 38 13.67 7.47 -5.51
C CYS A 38 13.65 5.97 -5.81
N SER A 39 13.72 5.64 -7.10
CA SER A 39 13.81 4.25 -7.57
C SER A 39 15.08 3.53 -7.12
N GLU A 40 16.13 4.29 -6.81
CA GLU A 40 17.44 3.84 -6.39
C GLU A 40 17.40 3.12 -5.04
N ASP A 41 16.43 3.47 -4.18
CA ASP A 41 16.20 2.79 -2.90
C ASP A 41 15.24 1.60 -3.04
N GLN A 42 14.82 1.25 -4.26
CA GLN A 42 13.82 0.22 -4.50
C GLN A 42 14.46 -1.02 -5.11
N GLU A 43 14.28 -2.15 -4.45
CA GLU A 43 14.66 -3.46 -4.94
C GLU A 43 13.47 -4.13 -5.65
N ARG A 44 13.72 -4.65 -6.85
CA ARG A 44 12.73 -5.42 -7.60
C ARG A 44 12.59 -6.83 -7.00
N ILE A 45 11.35 -7.23 -6.72
CA ILE A 45 10.97 -8.54 -6.23
C ILE A 45 10.27 -9.31 -7.37
N SER A 46 10.68 -10.57 -7.55
CA SER A 46 10.08 -11.49 -8.52
C SER A 46 9.78 -12.81 -7.83
N ILE A 47 8.49 -13.14 -7.70
CA ILE A 47 8.01 -14.35 -7.04
C ILE A 47 6.87 -14.90 -7.91
N PRO A 48 7.14 -15.83 -8.84
CA PRO A 48 6.08 -16.43 -9.64
C PRO A 48 4.99 -17.06 -8.75
N PRO A 49 3.70 -16.95 -9.11
CA PRO A 49 3.16 -16.40 -10.36
C PRO A 49 2.90 -14.88 -10.34
N LEU A 50 3.31 -14.16 -9.30
CA LEU A 50 3.03 -12.73 -9.18
C LEU A 50 3.75 -11.93 -10.28
N GLN A 51 3.11 -10.86 -10.72
CA GLN A 51 3.81 -9.82 -11.48
C GLN A 51 4.91 -9.20 -10.61
N PRO A 52 6.10 -8.90 -11.17
CA PRO A 52 7.16 -8.25 -10.40
C PRO A 52 6.72 -6.89 -9.87
N PHE A 53 7.12 -6.58 -8.64
CA PHE A 53 6.89 -5.30 -7.98
C PHE A 53 8.19 -4.86 -7.29
N SER A 54 8.26 -3.64 -6.80
CA SER A 54 9.44 -3.14 -6.09
C SER A 54 9.09 -2.71 -4.67
N LEU A 55 10.06 -2.74 -3.77
CA LEU A 55 9.96 -2.22 -2.39
C LEU A 55 11.28 -1.62 -1.96
N CYS A 56 11.24 -0.85 -0.87
CA CYS A 56 12.42 -0.38 -0.17
C CYS A 56 13.39 -1.55 0.07
N PHE A 57 14.67 -1.37 -0.29
CA PHE A 57 15.69 -2.43 -0.18
C PHE A 57 15.82 -2.99 1.25
N GLN A 58 15.53 -2.18 2.27
CA GLN A 58 15.53 -2.62 3.68
C GLN A 58 14.42 -3.63 4.00
N LEU A 59 13.30 -3.58 3.25
CA LEU A 59 12.12 -4.42 3.48
C LEU A 59 12.02 -5.56 2.47
N ALA A 60 12.61 -5.41 1.30
CA ALA A 60 12.45 -6.33 0.18
C ALA A 60 12.82 -7.79 0.51
N PRO A 61 13.94 -8.10 1.19
CA PRO A 61 14.26 -9.48 1.55
C PRO A 61 13.21 -10.14 2.45
N ARG A 62 12.70 -9.38 3.43
CA ARG A 62 11.69 -9.87 4.38
C ARG A 62 10.36 -10.15 3.69
N VAL A 63 9.89 -9.20 2.88
CA VAL A 63 8.64 -9.35 2.13
C VAL A 63 8.75 -10.48 1.11
N ARG A 64 9.92 -10.62 0.45
CA ARG A 64 10.19 -11.72 -0.48
C ARG A 64 10.08 -13.07 0.20
N SER A 65 10.66 -13.24 1.38
CA SER A 65 10.57 -14.50 2.15
C SER A 65 9.13 -14.81 2.52
N ILE A 66 8.42 -13.86 3.14
CA ILE A 66 7.03 -14.07 3.60
C ILE A 66 6.14 -14.47 2.42
N LEU A 67 6.13 -13.67 1.34
CA LEU A 67 5.27 -13.97 0.19
C LEU A 67 5.67 -15.26 -0.51
N GLY A 68 6.97 -15.52 -0.65
CA GLY A 68 7.48 -16.76 -1.25
C GLY A 68 7.01 -17.99 -0.48
N ASP A 69 7.19 -18.01 0.84
CA ASP A 69 6.76 -19.11 1.70
C ASP A 69 5.24 -19.30 1.63
N MET A 70 4.47 -18.20 1.68
CA MET A 70 3.01 -18.27 1.60
C MET A 70 2.52 -18.84 0.25
N ILE A 71 3.11 -18.42 -0.86
CA ILE A 71 2.76 -18.89 -2.20
C ILE A 71 3.11 -20.38 -2.35
N ILE A 72 4.29 -20.80 -1.89
CA ILE A 72 4.71 -22.21 -1.90
C ILE A 72 3.71 -23.08 -1.11
N ASN A 73 3.18 -22.55 -0.01
CA ASN A 73 2.17 -23.24 0.82
C ASN A 73 0.72 -23.04 0.33
N GLY A 74 0.51 -22.52 -0.88
CA GLY A 74 -0.81 -22.43 -1.51
C GLY A 74 -1.70 -21.30 -1.02
N ALA A 75 -1.14 -20.26 -0.38
CA ALA A 75 -1.92 -19.08 -0.01
C ALA A 75 -2.49 -18.39 -1.28
N PRO A 76 -3.76 -17.94 -1.26
CA PRO A 76 -4.41 -17.33 -2.42
C PRO A 76 -3.95 -15.88 -2.62
N ILE A 77 -2.69 -15.69 -3.01
CA ILE A 77 -2.10 -14.39 -3.35
C ILE A 77 -2.02 -14.29 -4.87
N HIS A 78 -2.84 -13.42 -5.45
CA HIS A 78 -2.99 -13.25 -6.89
C HIS A 78 -2.28 -12.00 -7.40
N THR A 79 -2.34 -10.91 -6.64
CA THR A 79 -1.70 -9.65 -7.00
C THR A 79 -1.03 -9.00 -5.79
N VAL A 80 0.11 -8.36 -6.04
CA VAL A 80 0.83 -7.54 -5.07
C VAL A 80 1.28 -6.26 -5.77
N VAL A 81 0.96 -5.12 -5.17
CA VAL A 81 1.43 -3.81 -5.63
C VAL A 81 2.30 -3.20 -4.54
N GLY A 82 3.55 -2.88 -4.86
CA GLY A 82 4.48 -2.23 -3.95
C GLY A 82 4.70 -0.76 -4.32
N TYR A 83 5.96 -0.41 -4.52
CA TYR A 83 6.44 0.93 -4.81
C TYR A 83 5.78 1.57 -6.03
N HIS A 84 5.22 2.77 -5.82
CA HIS A 84 4.85 3.71 -6.86
C HIS A 84 4.74 5.12 -6.26
N VAL A 85 5.25 6.12 -6.98
CA VAL A 85 5.32 7.49 -6.48
C VAL A 85 3.98 8.20 -6.66
N ILE A 86 3.29 8.42 -5.54
CA ILE A 86 1.97 9.03 -5.45
C ILE A 86 1.81 9.92 -4.21
N LYS A 87 1.21 11.09 -4.39
CA LYS A 87 0.68 11.90 -3.29
C LYS A 87 -0.79 11.56 -3.08
N SER A 88 -1.10 10.91 -1.96
CA SER A 88 -2.46 10.49 -1.60
C SER A 88 -2.84 10.77 -0.14
N ARG A 89 -1.93 11.38 0.63
CA ARG A 89 -2.10 11.68 2.05
C ARG A 89 -2.01 13.18 2.33
N GLY A 90 -2.18 13.54 3.61
CA GLY A 90 -2.00 14.92 4.06
C GLY A 90 -3.16 15.84 3.71
N PRO A 91 -3.01 17.15 3.96
CA PRO A 91 -4.01 18.14 3.63
C PRO A 91 -4.26 18.21 2.13
N VAL A 92 -5.44 18.74 1.80
CA VAL A 92 -5.89 18.96 0.42
C VAL A 92 -5.59 20.41 0.04
N ASP A 93 -5.00 20.64 -1.13
CA ASP A 93 -4.74 21.99 -1.66
C ASP A 93 -6.03 22.64 -2.21
N GLY A 94 -5.92 23.90 -2.67
CA GLY A 94 -7.07 24.64 -3.24
C GLY A 94 -7.68 24.00 -4.50
N ASN A 95 -7.00 23.03 -5.12
CA ASN A 95 -7.46 22.32 -6.31
C ASN A 95 -8.05 20.94 -5.98
N GLY A 96 -8.09 20.54 -4.70
CA GLY A 96 -8.57 19.22 -4.31
C GLY A 96 -7.48 18.14 -4.31
N ASN A 97 -6.20 18.48 -4.47
CA ASN A 97 -5.11 17.51 -4.51
C ASN A 97 -4.54 17.20 -3.13
N ARG A 98 -4.24 15.93 -2.88
CA ARG A 98 -3.43 15.52 -1.73
C ARG A 98 -1.98 15.98 -1.90
N THR A 99 -1.36 16.37 -0.79
CA THR A 99 -0.07 17.08 -0.80
C THR A 99 1.10 16.23 -0.29
N GLU A 100 0.83 15.15 0.45
CA GLU A 100 1.84 14.27 1.03
C GLU A 100 1.93 12.92 0.32
N PHE A 101 3.15 12.38 0.27
CA PHE A 101 3.46 11.08 -0.31
C PHE A 101 2.81 9.93 0.45
N SER A 102 2.38 8.89 -0.27
CA SER A 102 1.91 7.62 0.30
C SER A 102 3.07 6.79 0.86
N ASN A 103 2.78 5.82 1.73
CA ASN A 103 3.74 4.78 2.12
C ASN A 103 4.26 3.99 0.90
N HIS A 104 3.42 3.82 -0.14
CA HIS A 104 3.87 3.21 -1.40
C HIS A 104 4.95 4.02 -2.10
N SER A 105 5.00 5.34 -1.91
CA SER A 105 6.03 6.16 -2.54
C SER A 105 7.40 5.89 -1.98
N PHE A 106 7.52 5.40 -0.75
CA PHE A 106 8.80 5.05 -0.13
C PHE A 106 9.13 3.56 -0.24
N GLY A 107 8.27 2.78 -0.91
CA GLY A 107 8.39 1.32 -0.94
C GLY A 107 8.21 0.66 0.44
N THR A 108 7.50 1.32 1.36
CA THR A 108 7.25 0.82 2.72
C THR A 108 5.86 0.20 2.90
N ALA A 109 5.12 0.06 1.80
CA ALA A 109 3.81 -0.55 1.76
C ALA A 109 3.61 -1.52 0.60
N ILE A 110 2.70 -2.46 0.81
CA ILE A 110 2.14 -3.31 -0.23
C ILE A 110 0.61 -3.35 -0.14
N ASP A 111 -0.02 -3.49 -1.31
CA ASP A 111 -1.42 -3.86 -1.44
C ASP A 111 -1.50 -5.28 -1.97
N ILE A 112 -2.26 -6.15 -1.30
CA ILE A 112 -2.46 -7.55 -1.71
C ILE A 112 -3.89 -7.76 -2.18
N ASN A 113 -4.04 -8.37 -3.36
CA ASN A 113 -5.33 -8.74 -3.95
C ASN A 113 -6.32 -7.56 -3.96
N SER A 114 -5.93 -6.39 -4.47
CA SER A 114 -6.75 -5.17 -4.46
C SER A 114 -8.15 -5.35 -5.07
N GLU A 115 -8.31 -6.26 -6.04
CA GLU A 115 -9.60 -6.61 -6.66
C GLU A 115 -10.53 -7.43 -5.75
N LEU A 116 -10.05 -7.87 -4.59
CA LEU A 116 -10.80 -8.60 -3.56
C LEU A 116 -10.80 -7.87 -2.21
N ASN A 117 -9.93 -6.88 -2.03
CA ASN A 117 -9.71 -6.18 -0.77
C ASN A 117 -9.75 -4.68 -0.97
N GLY A 118 -10.95 -4.12 -0.94
CA GLY A 118 -11.16 -2.70 -1.22
C GLY A 118 -10.74 -1.75 -0.11
N LEU A 119 -10.65 -0.48 -0.51
CA LEU A 119 -10.57 0.67 0.36
C LEU A 119 -11.97 1.28 0.51
N TYR A 120 -12.37 1.54 1.75
CA TYR A 120 -13.68 2.02 2.13
C TYR A 120 -13.61 3.33 2.90
N ASP A 121 -14.61 4.18 2.68
CA ASP A 121 -14.91 5.33 3.54
C ASP A 121 -16.27 5.19 4.24
N ASN A 122 -16.58 6.12 5.15
CA ASN A 122 -17.74 6.07 6.05
C ASN A 122 -17.87 4.77 6.86
N CYS A 123 -16.72 4.15 7.15
CA CYS A 123 -16.62 2.80 7.68
C CYS A 123 -15.95 2.81 9.06
N ILE A 124 -16.70 3.21 10.10
CA ILE A 124 -16.23 3.13 11.49
C ILE A 124 -16.06 1.65 11.87
N GLU A 125 -17.14 0.90 11.70
CA GLU A 125 -17.17 -0.56 11.68
C GLU A 125 -17.55 -1.02 10.27
N PHE A 126 -17.16 -2.22 9.87
CA PHE A 126 -17.52 -2.74 8.55
C PHE A 126 -19.00 -3.13 8.49
N GLY A 127 -19.73 -2.65 7.49
CA GLY A 127 -21.17 -2.86 7.33
C GLY A 127 -21.75 -2.10 6.15
N SER A 128 -23.08 -2.07 6.03
CA SER A 128 -23.80 -1.48 4.88
C SER A 128 -23.57 0.02 4.70
N GLN A 129 -23.16 0.74 5.76
CA GLN A 129 -22.76 2.15 5.69
C GLN A 129 -21.42 2.38 4.99
N CYS A 130 -20.58 1.35 4.90
CA CYS A 130 -19.26 1.47 4.30
C CYS A 130 -19.39 1.59 2.80
N ARG A 131 -18.73 2.60 2.23
CA ARG A 131 -18.74 2.82 0.79
C ARG A 131 -17.37 2.48 0.21
N LEU A 132 -17.37 1.59 -0.76
CA LEU A 132 -16.19 1.24 -1.54
C LEU A 132 -15.74 2.46 -2.37
N ILE A 133 -14.48 2.85 -2.24
CA ILE A 133 -13.89 3.96 -3.01
C ILE A 133 -12.77 3.52 -3.95
N ARG A 134 -12.14 2.36 -3.72
CA ARG A 134 -11.12 1.77 -4.61
C ARG A 134 -11.00 0.26 -4.39
N GLY A 135 -10.61 -0.48 -5.44
CA GLY A 135 -10.44 -1.93 -5.38
C GLY A 135 -11.78 -2.66 -5.49
N GLY A 136 -11.79 -3.94 -5.13
CA GLY A 136 -12.98 -4.78 -5.16
C GLY A 136 -13.68 -4.89 -3.81
N GLU A 137 -14.90 -5.42 -3.84
CA GLU A 137 -15.70 -5.61 -2.63
C GLU A 137 -15.08 -6.66 -1.71
N TRP A 138 -14.79 -6.27 -0.47
CA TRP A 138 -14.28 -7.15 0.57
C TRP A 138 -15.36 -8.12 1.06
N LYS A 139 -15.08 -9.42 0.94
CA LYS A 139 -15.97 -10.52 1.34
C LYS A 139 -15.22 -11.46 2.29
N PRO A 140 -15.37 -11.33 3.61
CA PRO A 140 -14.63 -12.15 4.57
C PRO A 140 -14.92 -13.65 4.35
N GLY A 141 -13.89 -14.48 4.46
CA GLY A 141 -13.97 -15.93 4.26
C GLY A 141 -13.89 -16.40 2.80
N VAL A 142 -13.83 -15.49 1.82
CA VAL A 142 -13.56 -15.83 0.42
C VAL A 142 -12.05 -15.98 0.20
N PRO A 143 -11.55 -17.02 -0.50
CA PRO A 143 -10.13 -17.14 -0.82
C PRO A 143 -9.57 -15.86 -1.45
N GLY A 144 -8.47 -15.37 -0.90
CA GLY A 144 -7.79 -14.15 -1.35
C GLY A 144 -8.27 -12.86 -0.67
N THR A 145 -9.37 -12.89 0.09
CA THR A 145 -9.73 -11.76 0.96
C THR A 145 -8.96 -11.80 2.27
N LEU A 146 -8.71 -10.62 2.83
CA LEU A 146 -7.89 -10.43 4.02
C LEU A 146 -8.78 -10.06 5.19
N ASP A 147 -8.81 -10.90 6.22
CA ASP A 147 -9.48 -10.61 7.47
C ASP A 147 -8.51 -10.80 8.65
N LYS A 148 -8.93 -10.39 9.85
CA LYS A 148 -8.08 -10.42 11.06
C LYS A 148 -7.51 -11.82 11.38
N SER A 149 -8.22 -12.89 11.01
CA SER A 149 -7.81 -14.27 11.26
C SER A 149 -6.97 -14.86 10.13
N ASN A 150 -6.82 -14.15 9.01
CA ASN A 150 -6.05 -14.61 7.86
C ASN A 150 -4.56 -14.72 8.21
N SER A 151 -3.91 -15.81 7.77
CA SER A 151 -2.48 -16.05 8.00
C SER A 151 -1.60 -14.99 7.35
N ILE A 152 -2.01 -14.40 6.22
CA ILE A 152 -1.31 -13.30 5.54
C ILE A 152 -1.26 -12.10 6.49
N VAL A 153 -2.43 -11.71 7.02
CA VAL A 153 -2.54 -10.59 7.96
C VAL A 153 -1.67 -10.84 9.20
N THR A 154 -1.74 -12.05 9.75
CA THR A 154 -0.98 -12.44 10.94
C THR A 154 0.53 -12.35 10.71
N LEU A 155 1.04 -12.94 9.63
CA LEU A 155 2.47 -12.98 9.31
C LEU A 155 3.03 -11.58 9.02
N PHE A 156 2.30 -10.77 8.26
CA PHE A 156 2.72 -9.38 8.00
C PHE A 156 2.74 -8.56 9.30
N LYS A 157 1.77 -8.75 10.19
CA LYS A 157 1.78 -8.08 11.50
C LYS A 157 2.95 -8.53 12.38
N GLN A 158 3.26 -9.82 12.43
CA GLN A 158 4.44 -10.34 13.12
C GLN A 158 5.75 -9.79 12.53
N ALA A 159 5.77 -9.52 11.22
CA ALA A 159 6.89 -8.90 10.52
C ALA A 159 7.00 -7.38 10.74
N GLY A 160 6.09 -6.78 11.52
CA GLY A 160 6.07 -5.37 11.90
C GLY A 160 5.16 -4.48 11.05
N PHE A 161 4.42 -5.04 10.08
CA PHE A 161 3.49 -4.26 9.27
C PHE A 161 2.18 -4.01 10.02
N LYS A 162 1.60 -2.84 9.79
CA LYS A 162 0.22 -2.54 10.17
C LYS A 162 -0.68 -2.87 8.99
N TRP A 163 -1.87 -3.41 9.28
CA TRP A 163 -2.85 -3.77 8.25
C TRP A 163 -4.02 -2.79 8.20
N GLY A 164 -4.32 -2.22 7.03
CA GLY A 164 -5.29 -1.15 6.83
C GLY A 164 -6.74 -1.50 7.18
N GLY A 165 -7.07 -2.79 7.32
CA GLY A 165 -8.34 -3.23 7.89
C GLY A 165 -8.53 -2.86 9.37
N GLU A 166 -7.45 -2.45 10.07
CA GLU A 166 -7.47 -2.02 11.47
C GLU A 166 -7.43 -0.50 11.65
N ILE A 167 -7.50 0.29 10.57
CA ILE A 167 -7.57 1.75 10.66
C ILE A 167 -8.72 2.15 11.60
N ALA A 168 -8.41 2.99 12.60
CA ALA A 168 -9.42 3.60 13.45
C ALA A 168 -10.17 4.71 12.70
N GLY A 169 -11.47 4.85 12.98
CA GLY A 169 -12.31 5.87 12.34
C GLY A 169 -12.93 5.41 11.02
N LYS A 170 -13.25 6.38 10.15
CA LYS A 170 -14.16 6.18 9.00
C LYS A 170 -13.55 5.46 7.80
N GLN A 171 -12.30 5.03 7.86
CA GLN A 171 -11.61 4.38 6.74
C GLN A 171 -11.27 2.94 7.09
N LYS A 172 -11.33 2.05 6.10
CA LYS A 172 -10.81 0.68 6.17
C LYS A 172 -10.17 0.34 4.84
N ASP A 173 -8.90 -0.05 4.85
CA ASP A 173 -8.15 -0.41 3.65
C ASP A 173 -7.69 -1.87 3.71
N PHE A 174 -8.51 -2.79 3.20
CA PHE A 174 -8.28 -4.21 3.44
C PHE A 174 -7.10 -4.77 2.66
N MET A 175 -6.69 -4.15 1.55
CA MET A 175 -5.52 -4.59 0.77
C MET A 175 -4.20 -4.17 1.41
N HIS A 176 -4.21 -3.10 2.19
CA HIS A 176 -3.01 -2.33 2.51
C HIS A 176 -2.24 -2.87 3.73
N PHE A 177 -0.92 -2.97 3.58
CA PHE A 177 0.04 -3.19 4.66
C PHE A 177 1.17 -2.18 4.59
N SER A 178 1.56 -1.56 5.71
CA SER A 178 2.76 -0.73 5.77
C SER A 178 3.46 -0.73 7.13
N ILE A 179 4.77 -0.42 7.16
CA ILE A 179 5.54 -0.32 8.41
C ILE A 179 5.27 1.02 9.13
N THR A 180 5.08 2.11 8.38
CA THR A 180 5.06 3.47 8.95
C THR A 180 3.67 4.08 9.12
N GLY A 181 2.60 3.36 8.76
CA GLY A 181 1.25 3.84 9.02
C GLY A 181 0.15 3.06 8.30
N TYR A 182 -0.88 3.80 7.91
CA TYR A 182 -1.95 3.36 7.02
C TYR A 182 -2.12 4.40 5.91
#